data_AF-A0A1J9P9Q4-F1
#
_entry.id   AF-A0A1J9P9Q4-F1
#
_cell.length_a   1.000
_cell.length_b   1.000
_cell.length_c   1.000
_cell.angle_alpha   90.00
_cell.angle_beta   90.00
_cell.angle_gamma   90.00
#
_symmetry.space_group_name_H-M   'P 1'
#
loop_
_entity.id
_entity.type
_entity.pdbx_description
1 polymer ?
#
loop_
_entity_poly.entity_id
_entity_poly.type
_entity_poly.pdbx_seq_one_letter_code
_entity_poly.pdbx_strand_id
1 'polypeptide(L)'
;MTHRCSARKHDCQVVRSEGYLSNPTQVAYDCWVKSNRSIAPNGSLMRTHPLGVICLAATLPETFQIAANYSAITHPDPRCIVACCTVTGLIRGILRGEVLHEGNIDEMIDEAFTWVGEWVQRRARGGTSGSDCNPEENELQEHGALLEMEEYSRHAKATSFQELELDDSQKMGYVYKAFGAAIMALRLGMRQAGYGPECRSDGPAKEPPPTIFETIITELTLEGGDADTNACVAGALLGCWFGHNSLPPQWRDGMQHVAWMVGKCQALGQTVGGENSFVDPRLQPRYKGSEDSDTAIDGGKGLMSAEELKERDKEFMYQYLKRSNEASEREKKRLDAKKKAATLGGMFASLKW
;
A
#
# COMPACT_ATOMS: atom_id res chain seq x y z
N MET A 1 3.84 -25.36 8.10
CA MET A 1 4.39 -24.76 6.88
C MET A 1 3.85 -23.34 6.77
N THR A 2 4.61 -22.35 7.24
CA THR A 2 4.20 -20.93 7.17
C THR A 2 4.41 -20.43 5.74
N HIS A 3 3.33 -20.18 5.01
CA HIS A 3 3.35 -19.45 3.75
C HIS A 3 3.90 -18.05 4.03
N ARG A 4 5.20 -17.84 3.78
CA ARG A 4 5.76 -16.48 3.70
C ARG A 4 5.00 -15.75 2.58
N CYS A 5 4.45 -14.57 2.88
CA CYS A 5 3.83 -13.68 1.90
C CYS A 5 4.73 -13.54 0.66
N SER A 6 4.13 -13.72 -0.52
CA SER A 6 4.84 -13.78 -1.82
C SER A 6 5.69 -12.53 -2.07
N ALA A 7 5.20 -11.36 -1.68
CA ALA A 7 5.89 -10.08 -1.82
C ALA A 7 7.24 -10.04 -1.09
N ARG A 8 7.29 -10.50 0.17
CA ARG A 8 8.53 -10.57 0.95
C ARG A 8 9.56 -11.50 0.34
N LYS A 9 9.16 -12.59 -0.33
CA LYS A 9 10.11 -13.48 -0.99
C LYS A 9 10.71 -12.83 -2.24
N HIS A 10 9.87 -12.21 -3.07
CA HIS A 10 10.31 -11.55 -4.30
C HIS A 10 11.22 -10.37 -4.01
N ASP A 11 10.83 -9.46 -3.11
CA ASP A 11 11.65 -8.33 -2.69
C ASP A 11 13.02 -8.79 -2.19
N CYS A 12 13.05 -9.76 -1.28
CA CYS A 12 14.31 -10.32 -0.77
C CYS A 12 15.17 -10.95 -1.86
N GLN A 13 14.59 -11.58 -2.87
CA GLN A 13 15.35 -12.16 -3.98
C GLN A 13 15.98 -11.07 -4.85
N VAL A 14 15.22 -10.04 -5.20
CA VAL A 14 15.70 -8.94 -6.05
C VAL A 14 16.81 -8.15 -5.35
N VAL A 15 16.57 -7.67 -4.12
CA VAL A 15 17.53 -6.79 -3.42
C VAL A 15 18.82 -7.49 -3.00
N ARG A 16 18.84 -8.83 -2.95
CA ARG A 16 20.02 -9.64 -2.63
C ARG A 16 20.76 -10.15 -3.87
N SER A 17 20.25 -9.86 -5.06
CA SER A 17 20.88 -10.28 -6.30
C SER A 17 22.13 -9.47 -6.59
N GLU A 18 23.13 -10.12 -7.18
CA GLU A 18 24.38 -9.47 -7.58
C GLU A 18 24.08 -8.32 -8.58
N GLY A 19 24.77 -7.19 -8.41
CA GLY A 19 24.58 -6.01 -9.25
C GLY A 19 23.38 -5.12 -8.87
N TYR A 20 22.57 -5.48 -7.86
CA TYR A 20 21.40 -4.67 -7.47
C TYR A 20 21.77 -3.23 -7.09
N LEU A 21 22.86 -3.03 -6.34
CA LEU A 21 23.32 -1.69 -5.95
C LEU A 21 23.82 -0.86 -7.15
N SER A 22 24.23 -1.51 -8.24
CA SER A 22 24.74 -0.84 -9.45
C SER A 22 23.62 -0.50 -10.43
N ASN A 23 22.66 -1.42 -10.62
CA ASN A 23 21.53 -1.22 -11.52
C ASN A 23 20.29 -1.98 -11.03
N PRO A 24 19.58 -1.43 -10.02
CA PRO A 24 18.49 -2.13 -9.34
C PRO A 24 17.33 -2.46 -10.29
N THR A 25 17.00 -1.52 -11.17
CA THR A 25 15.91 -1.67 -12.15
C THR A 25 16.18 -2.81 -13.13
N GLN A 26 17.42 -2.94 -13.65
CA GLN A 26 17.75 -4.02 -14.56
C GLN A 26 17.73 -5.38 -13.84
N VAL A 27 18.30 -5.45 -12.63
CA VAL A 27 18.30 -6.68 -11.83
C VAL A 27 16.86 -7.14 -11.51
N ALA A 28 15.99 -6.21 -11.12
CA ALA A 28 14.59 -6.49 -10.88
C ALA A 28 13.90 -7.02 -12.15
N TYR A 29 14.17 -6.39 -13.30
CA TYR A 29 13.65 -6.81 -14.60
C TYR A 29 14.10 -8.22 -14.97
N ASP A 30 15.39 -8.54 -14.82
CA ASP A 30 15.93 -9.86 -15.11
C ASP A 30 15.33 -10.94 -14.20
N CYS A 31 15.11 -10.64 -12.92
CA CYS A 31 14.39 -11.53 -11.99
C CYS A 31 12.95 -11.78 -12.45
N TRP A 32 12.23 -10.75 -12.89
CA TRP A 32 10.87 -10.87 -13.39
C TRP A 32 10.81 -11.68 -14.70
N VAL A 33 11.72 -11.44 -15.64
CA VAL A 33 11.85 -12.22 -16.88
C VAL A 33 12.12 -13.70 -16.58
N LYS A 34 13.04 -14.00 -15.65
CA LYS A 34 13.32 -15.38 -15.19
C LYS A 34 12.12 -16.07 -14.56
N SER A 35 11.14 -15.32 -14.07
CA SER A 35 9.88 -15.85 -13.54
C SER A 35 8.81 -16.10 -14.61
N ASN A 36 9.19 -16.08 -15.90
CA ASN A 36 8.28 -16.05 -17.03
C ASN A 36 7.26 -14.90 -16.93
N ARG A 37 7.67 -13.76 -16.36
CA ARG A 37 6.86 -12.54 -16.26
C ARG A 37 5.54 -12.71 -15.50
N SER A 38 5.43 -13.77 -14.69
CA SER A 38 4.19 -14.13 -14.00
C SER A 38 4.03 -13.47 -12.62
N ILE A 39 5.14 -13.03 -12.02
CA ILE A 39 5.19 -12.55 -10.63
C ILE A 39 4.80 -11.06 -10.55
N ALA A 40 3.64 -10.77 -9.93
CA ALA A 40 3.17 -9.41 -9.63
C ALA A 40 2.76 -9.21 -8.14
N PRO A 41 3.75 -9.15 -7.22
CA PRO A 41 3.50 -8.92 -5.82
C PRO A 41 3.16 -7.44 -5.52
N ASN A 42 2.43 -7.21 -4.44
CA ASN A 42 2.03 -5.88 -3.96
C ASN A 42 3.13 -5.09 -3.23
N GLY A 43 4.39 -5.56 -3.24
CA GLY A 43 5.45 -5.03 -2.38
C GLY A 43 5.89 -3.61 -2.73
N SER A 44 5.85 -3.19 -4.00
CA SER A 44 6.08 -1.79 -4.38
C SER A 44 4.90 -0.89 -4.00
N LEU A 45 3.67 -1.40 -4.15
CA LEU A 45 2.44 -0.68 -3.87
C LEU A 45 2.35 -0.30 -2.39
N MET A 46 2.65 -1.22 -1.47
CA MET A 46 2.57 -0.98 -0.01
C MET A 46 3.47 0.16 0.51
N ARG A 47 4.37 0.70 -0.31
CA ARG A 47 5.31 1.76 0.08
C ARG A 47 5.35 2.94 -0.90
N THR A 48 4.44 3.01 -1.87
CA THR A 48 4.41 4.07 -2.88
C THR A 48 3.82 5.39 -2.36
N HIS A 49 3.03 5.34 -1.27
CA HIS A 49 2.18 6.43 -0.81
C HIS A 49 2.87 7.81 -0.63
N PRO A 50 4.09 7.89 -0.06
CA PRO A 50 4.77 9.18 0.11
C PRO A 50 5.03 9.91 -1.23
N LEU A 51 5.11 9.19 -2.34
CA LEU A 51 5.30 9.80 -3.67
C LEU A 51 4.16 10.77 -4.02
N GLY A 52 2.93 10.52 -3.56
CA GLY A 52 1.81 11.41 -3.85
C GLY A 52 2.00 12.80 -3.24
N VAL A 53 2.63 12.86 -2.05
CA VAL A 53 3.00 14.11 -1.38
C VAL A 53 4.24 14.74 -2.04
N ILE A 54 5.24 13.93 -2.39
CA ILE A 54 6.46 14.40 -3.07
C ILE A 54 6.12 15.02 -4.44
N CYS A 55 5.13 14.47 -5.14
CA CYS A 55 4.73 14.90 -6.48
C CYS A 55 3.67 16.02 -6.49
N LEU A 56 3.42 16.69 -5.36
CA LEU A 56 2.41 17.77 -5.30
C LEU A 56 2.62 18.88 -6.34
N ALA A 57 3.87 19.23 -6.61
CA ALA A 57 4.23 20.24 -7.61
C ALA A 57 4.43 19.68 -9.03
N ALA A 58 4.53 18.35 -9.17
CA ALA A 58 4.74 17.69 -10.45
C ALA A 58 3.44 17.65 -11.26
N THR A 59 3.55 17.59 -12.58
CA THR A 59 2.44 17.24 -13.48
C THR A 59 2.03 15.78 -13.29
N LEU A 60 0.85 15.40 -13.76
CA LEU A 60 0.38 14.02 -13.65
C LEU A 60 1.28 13.02 -14.42
N PRO A 61 1.72 13.29 -15.66
CA PRO A 61 2.68 12.43 -16.36
C PRO A 61 4.04 12.29 -15.63
N GLU A 62 4.55 13.37 -15.03
CA GLU A 62 5.76 13.30 -14.20
C GLU A 62 5.54 12.45 -12.95
N THR A 63 4.37 12.57 -12.34
CA THR A 63 3.97 11.76 -11.18
C THR A 63 3.94 10.27 -11.53
N PHE A 64 3.33 9.91 -12.66
CA PHE A 64 3.33 8.53 -13.16
C PHE A 64 4.75 8.06 -13.48
N GLN A 65 5.59 8.91 -14.08
CA GLN A 65 6.97 8.57 -14.37
C GLN A 65 7.79 8.29 -13.09
N ILE A 66 7.60 9.07 -12.04
CA ILE A 66 8.25 8.86 -10.74
C ILE A 66 7.75 7.57 -10.09
N ALA A 67 6.44 7.33 -10.07
CA ALA A 67 5.85 6.11 -9.51
C ALA A 67 6.27 4.84 -10.26
N ALA A 68 6.31 4.89 -11.60
CA ALA A 68 6.77 3.78 -12.43
C ALA A 68 8.25 3.47 -12.19
N ASN A 69 9.11 4.49 -12.15
CA ASN A 69 10.52 4.32 -11.82
C ASN A 69 10.70 3.74 -10.42
N TYR A 70 9.93 4.21 -9.44
CA TYR A 70 9.97 3.74 -8.06
C TYR A 70 9.53 2.27 -7.93
N SER A 71 8.46 1.85 -8.62
CA SER A 71 8.05 0.45 -8.62
C SER A 71 9.12 -0.42 -9.27
N ALA A 72 9.63 0.00 -10.44
CA ALA A 72 10.55 -0.78 -11.26
C ALA A 72 11.90 -1.12 -10.59
N ILE A 73 12.29 -0.44 -9.50
CA ILE A 73 13.49 -0.81 -8.73
C ILE A 73 13.39 -2.21 -8.10
N THR A 74 12.18 -2.77 -7.95
CA THR A 74 11.96 -4.13 -7.39
C THR A 74 10.85 -4.91 -8.10
N HIS A 75 9.83 -4.20 -8.59
CA HIS A 75 8.62 -4.73 -9.18
C HIS A 75 8.41 -4.07 -10.55
N PRO A 76 9.11 -4.57 -11.58
CA PRO A 76 9.03 -4.05 -12.95
C PRO A 76 7.79 -4.58 -13.70
N ASP A 77 7.00 -5.47 -13.09
CA ASP A 77 5.77 -5.99 -13.68
C ASP A 77 4.79 -4.83 -13.95
N PRO A 78 4.23 -4.71 -15.18
CA PRO A 78 3.30 -3.65 -15.54
C PRO A 78 2.10 -3.51 -14.59
N ARG A 79 1.60 -4.61 -14.02
CA ARG A 79 0.49 -4.61 -13.06
C ARG A 79 0.86 -3.90 -11.75
N CYS A 80 2.11 -4.07 -11.32
CA CYS A 80 2.64 -3.38 -10.14
C CYS A 80 2.83 -1.88 -10.40
N ILE A 81 3.35 -1.57 -11.59
CA ILE A 81 3.61 -0.19 -12.03
C ILE A 81 2.30 0.59 -12.14
N VAL A 82 1.28 0.06 -12.82
CA VAL A 82 -0.01 0.75 -12.96
C VAL A 82 -0.66 0.99 -11.61
N ALA A 83 -0.65 0.00 -10.71
CA ALA A 83 -1.19 0.19 -9.36
C ALA A 83 -0.46 1.30 -8.58
N CYS A 84 0.88 1.36 -8.68
CA CYS A 84 1.66 2.42 -8.04
C CYS A 84 1.38 3.79 -8.65
N CYS A 85 1.28 3.89 -9.99
CA CYS A 85 0.93 5.12 -10.70
C CYS A 85 -0.44 5.63 -10.26
N THR A 86 -1.46 4.77 -10.27
CA THR A 86 -2.83 5.13 -9.89
C THR A 86 -2.91 5.58 -8.43
N VAL A 87 -2.37 4.81 -7.47
CA VAL A 87 -2.42 5.21 -6.05
C VAL A 87 -1.65 6.50 -5.79
N THR A 88 -0.48 6.67 -6.41
CA THR A 88 0.31 7.90 -6.29
C THR A 88 -0.45 9.10 -6.87
N GLY A 89 -1.04 8.93 -8.06
CA GLY A 89 -1.86 9.93 -8.74
C GLY A 89 -3.10 10.31 -7.93
N LEU A 90 -3.79 9.34 -7.32
CA LEU A 90 -4.94 9.57 -6.45
C LEU A 90 -4.56 10.37 -5.20
N ILE A 91 -3.49 10.01 -4.49
CA ILE A 91 -3.04 10.77 -3.30
C ILE A 91 -2.70 12.21 -3.71
N ARG A 92 -1.91 12.38 -4.78
CA ARG A 92 -1.58 13.71 -5.31
C ARG A 92 -2.85 14.50 -5.68
N GLY A 93 -3.78 13.87 -6.38
CA GLY A 93 -5.02 14.48 -6.86
C GLY A 93 -5.97 14.87 -5.73
N ILE A 94 -6.11 14.04 -4.71
CA ILE A 94 -6.90 14.34 -3.51
C ILE A 94 -6.31 15.58 -2.81
N LEU A 95 -4.99 15.59 -2.55
CA LEU A 95 -4.33 16.71 -1.87
C LEU A 95 -4.37 18.03 -2.65
N ARG A 96 -4.47 17.96 -3.98
CA ARG A 96 -4.61 19.13 -4.86
C ARG A 96 -6.07 19.54 -5.11
N GLY A 97 -7.04 18.79 -4.59
CA GLY A 97 -8.46 19.00 -4.84
C GLY A 97 -8.89 18.70 -6.29
N GLU A 98 -8.11 17.89 -7.01
CA GLU A 98 -8.39 17.41 -8.38
C GLU A 98 -9.25 16.14 -8.37
N VAL A 99 -9.18 15.34 -7.30
CA VAL A 99 -9.99 14.12 -7.11
C VAL A 99 -10.97 14.37 -5.96
N LEU A 100 -12.24 14.58 -6.29
CA LEU A 100 -13.28 14.98 -5.33
C LEU A 100 -14.46 14.02 -5.25
N HIS A 101 -14.63 13.15 -6.24
CA HIS A 101 -15.71 12.17 -6.28
C HIS A 101 -15.27 10.90 -7.02
N GLU A 102 -16.11 9.86 -6.96
CA GLU A 102 -15.82 8.57 -7.57
C GLU A 102 -15.50 8.63 -9.07
N GLY A 103 -16.17 9.52 -9.82
CA GLY A 103 -15.84 9.73 -11.24
C GLY A 103 -14.38 10.14 -11.49
N ASN A 104 -13.76 10.93 -10.61
CA ASN A 104 -12.33 11.28 -10.77
C ASN A 104 -11.41 10.10 -10.44
N ILE A 105 -11.88 9.16 -9.62
CA ILE A 105 -11.16 7.91 -9.39
C ILE A 105 -11.15 7.09 -10.69
N ASP A 106 -12.29 6.99 -11.37
CA ASP A 106 -12.40 6.29 -12.65
C ASP A 106 -11.52 6.94 -13.74
N GLU A 107 -11.53 8.28 -13.83
CA GLU A 107 -10.64 9.03 -14.74
C GLU A 107 -9.16 8.73 -14.45
N MET A 108 -8.73 8.79 -13.19
CA MET A 108 -7.34 8.49 -12.80
C MET A 108 -6.93 7.05 -13.11
N ILE A 109 -7.83 6.08 -12.94
CA ILE A 109 -7.62 4.67 -13.27
C ILE A 109 -7.34 4.51 -14.77
N ASP A 110 -8.17 5.14 -15.61
CA ASP A 110 -8.08 5.06 -17.07
C ASP A 110 -6.83 5.79 -17.60
N GLU A 111 -6.52 6.97 -17.05
CA GLU A 111 -5.32 7.75 -17.38
C GLU A 111 -4.03 7.01 -17.03
N ALA A 112 -3.95 6.43 -15.83
CA ALA A 112 -2.79 5.66 -15.40
C ALA A 112 -2.60 4.40 -16.26
N PHE A 113 -3.68 3.69 -16.61
CA PHE A 113 -3.60 2.52 -17.48
C PHE A 113 -3.06 2.90 -18.86
N THR A 114 -3.62 3.94 -19.47
CA THR A 114 -3.20 4.42 -20.80
C THR A 114 -1.73 4.81 -20.79
N TRP A 115 -1.32 5.63 -19.82
CA TRP A 115 0.06 6.09 -19.70
C TRP A 115 1.04 4.94 -19.47
N VAL A 116 0.71 3.98 -18.61
CA VAL A 116 1.57 2.82 -18.34
C VAL A 116 1.66 1.89 -19.54
N GLY A 117 0.55 1.69 -20.27
CA GLY A 117 0.55 0.95 -21.53
C GLY A 117 1.57 1.52 -22.53
N GLU A 118 1.56 2.84 -22.74
CA GLU A 118 2.54 3.52 -23.59
C GLU A 118 3.97 3.44 -23.04
N TRP A 119 4.14 3.55 -21.72
CA TRP A 119 5.44 3.45 -21.06
C TRP A 119 6.08 2.07 -21.23
N VAL A 120 5.30 1.00 -21.09
CA VAL A 120 5.75 -0.38 -21.30
C VAL A 120 6.14 -0.60 -22.76
N GLN A 121 5.31 -0.14 -23.71
CA GLN A 121 5.61 -0.23 -25.14
C GLN A 121 6.90 0.50 -25.52
N ARG A 122 7.14 1.70 -24.97
CA ARG A 122 8.39 2.44 -25.20
C ARG A 122 9.62 1.68 -24.69
N ARG A 123 9.53 1.03 -23.53
CA ARG A 123 10.64 0.21 -23.01
C ARG A 123 10.87 -1.04 -23.83
N ALA A 124 9.82 -1.68 -24.32
CA ALA A 124 9.95 -2.82 -25.23
C ALA A 124 10.71 -2.43 -26.51
N ARG A 125 10.34 -1.31 -27.13
CA ARG A 125 11.00 -0.79 -28.35
C ARG A 125 12.43 -0.27 -28.12
N GLY A 126 12.73 0.22 -26.93
CA GLY A 126 14.06 0.73 -26.57
C GLY A 126 15.10 -0.35 -26.26
N GLY A 127 14.71 -1.63 -26.24
CA GLY A 127 15.60 -2.77 -25.95
C GLY A 127 16.45 -3.23 -27.14
N THR A 128 16.10 -2.85 -28.37
CA THR A 128 16.74 -3.32 -29.60
C THR A 128 16.82 -2.20 -30.64
N SER A 129 17.92 -1.44 -30.62
CA SER A 129 18.32 -0.64 -31.78
C SER A 129 18.83 -1.58 -32.88
N GLY A 130 17.90 -2.18 -33.61
CA GLY A 130 18.13 -3.01 -34.79
C GLY A 130 16.86 -3.02 -35.63
N SER A 131 16.91 -2.34 -36.78
CA SER A 131 15.87 -2.35 -37.80
C SER A 131 15.58 -3.78 -38.25
N ASP A 132 14.37 -4.25 -37.98
CA ASP A 132 13.49 -5.08 -38.82
C ASP A 132 12.31 -5.51 -37.93
N CYS A 133 11.11 -5.67 -38.50
CA CYS A 133 9.89 -5.99 -37.75
C CYS A 133 10.11 -7.21 -36.83
N ASN A 134 10.14 -7.00 -35.50
CA ASN A 134 10.80 -7.94 -34.59
C ASN A 134 9.81 -8.95 -33.95
N PRO A 135 10.18 -10.25 -33.82
CA PRO A 135 9.39 -11.30 -33.15
C PRO A 135 9.05 -11.04 -31.67
N GLU A 136 9.67 -10.04 -31.03
CA GLU A 136 9.51 -9.69 -29.61
C GLU A 136 8.10 -9.15 -29.27
N GLU A 137 7.41 -8.49 -30.19
CA GLU A 137 6.01 -8.05 -29.97
C GLU A 137 5.06 -9.26 -29.89
N ASN A 138 5.33 -10.33 -30.65
CA ASN A 138 4.62 -11.60 -30.52
C ASN A 138 4.98 -12.34 -29.22
N GLU A 139 6.22 -12.25 -28.74
CA GLU A 139 6.63 -12.89 -27.47
C GLU A 139 6.00 -12.23 -26.24
N LEU A 140 5.84 -10.90 -26.22
CA LEU A 140 5.13 -10.18 -25.14
C LEU A 140 3.64 -10.55 -25.08
N GLN A 141 3.05 -10.84 -26.24
CA GLN A 141 1.65 -11.21 -26.41
C GLN A 141 1.39 -12.70 -26.12
N GLU A 142 2.32 -13.59 -26.49
CA GLU A 142 2.23 -15.05 -26.20
C GLU A 142 2.50 -15.41 -24.73
N HIS A 143 3.24 -14.59 -23.97
CA HIS A 143 3.69 -14.94 -22.61
C HIS A 143 3.04 -14.11 -21.47
N GLY A 144 1.93 -13.40 -21.72
CA GLY A 144 1.12 -12.77 -20.66
C GLY A 144 1.74 -11.55 -19.97
N ALA A 145 2.64 -10.83 -20.66
CA ALA A 145 3.37 -9.68 -20.10
C ALA A 145 2.68 -8.33 -20.35
N LEU A 146 1.53 -8.32 -21.01
CA LEU A 146 0.78 -7.11 -21.34
C LEU A 146 -0.19 -6.74 -20.22
N LEU A 147 -0.40 -5.44 -20.07
CA LEU A 147 -1.39 -4.89 -19.16
C LEU A 147 -2.79 -5.28 -19.67
N GLU A 148 -3.46 -6.20 -18.99
CA GLU A 148 -4.82 -6.61 -19.36
C GLU A 148 -5.86 -5.65 -18.75
N MET A 149 -6.53 -4.89 -19.61
CA MET A 149 -7.53 -3.91 -19.19
C MET A 149 -8.69 -4.57 -18.43
N GLU A 150 -9.12 -5.76 -18.86
CA GLU A 150 -10.22 -6.49 -18.23
C GLU A 150 -9.89 -6.89 -16.80
N GLU A 151 -8.68 -7.42 -16.56
CA GLU A 151 -8.27 -7.81 -15.21
C GLU A 151 -8.09 -6.60 -14.31
N TYR A 152 -7.42 -5.55 -14.81
CA TYR A 152 -7.23 -4.31 -14.07
C TYR A 152 -8.57 -3.68 -13.69
N SER A 153 -9.49 -3.55 -14.65
CA SER A 153 -10.84 -3.01 -14.45
C SER A 153 -11.66 -3.84 -13.47
N ARG A 154 -11.56 -5.18 -13.54
CA ARG A 154 -12.29 -6.08 -12.61
C ARG A 154 -11.98 -5.76 -11.15
N HIS A 155 -10.72 -5.52 -10.82
CA HIS A 155 -10.33 -5.19 -9.45
C HIS A 155 -10.56 -3.70 -9.13
N ALA A 156 -10.32 -2.80 -10.08
CA ALA A 156 -10.50 -1.36 -9.88
C ALA A 156 -11.97 -0.93 -9.72
N LYS A 157 -12.89 -1.70 -10.31
CA LYS A 157 -14.34 -1.43 -10.33
C LYS A 157 -15.14 -2.44 -9.49
N ALA A 158 -14.48 -3.20 -8.62
CA ALA A 158 -15.15 -4.07 -7.66
C ALA A 158 -16.17 -3.26 -6.84
N THR A 159 -17.34 -3.86 -6.58
CA THR A 159 -18.43 -3.18 -5.86
C THR A 159 -18.48 -3.53 -4.38
N SER A 160 -17.71 -4.53 -3.96
CA SER A 160 -17.58 -5.00 -2.59
C SER A 160 -16.20 -5.62 -2.34
N PHE A 161 -15.78 -5.78 -1.09
CA PHE A 161 -14.53 -6.47 -0.79
C PHE A 161 -14.59 -7.96 -1.12
N GLN A 162 -15.79 -8.57 -1.04
CA GLN A 162 -15.99 -10.00 -1.32
C GLN A 162 -15.69 -10.34 -2.78
N GLU A 163 -15.98 -9.44 -3.73
CA GLU A 163 -15.64 -9.62 -5.15
C GLU A 163 -14.13 -9.69 -5.42
N LEU A 164 -13.30 -9.20 -4.50
CA LEU A 164 -11.84 -9.23 -4.64
C LEU A 164 -11.23 -10.56 -4.17
N GLU A 165 -12.04 -11.42 -3.53
CA GLU A 165 -11.64 -12.74 -3.02
C GLU A 165 -10.32 -12.67 -2.23
N LEU A 166 -10.21 -11.72 -1.29
CA LEU A 166 -8.93 -11.38 -0.65
C LEU A 166 -8.29 -12.56 0.09
N ASP A 167 -9.09 -13.50 0.56
CA ASP A 167 -8.70 -14.71 1.27
C ASP A 167 -8.19 -15.86 0.37
N ASP A 168 -8.28 -15.74 -0.95
CA ASP A 168 -7.77 -16.78 -1.85
C ASP A 168 -6.24 -16.93 -1.72
N SER A 169 -5.88 -18.07 -1.12
CA SER A 169 -4.52 -18.46 -0.76
C SER A 169 -3.55 -18.57 -1.94
N GLN A 170 -4.03 -18.79 -3.16
CA GLN A 170 -3.17 -18.93 -4.34
C GLN A 170 -2.70 -17.57 -4.86
N LYS A 171 -3.49 -16.51 -4.62
CA LYS A 171 -3.19 -15.14 -5.05
C LYS A 171 -2.88 -14.22 -3.88
N MET A 172 -2.47 -14.76 -2.74
CA MET A 172 -2.06 -13.98 -1.59
C MET A 172 -0.83 -13.11 -1.92
N GLY A 173 -0.92 -11.81 -1.65
CA GLY A 173 0.10 -10.83 -2.00
C GLY A 173 0.04 -10.35 -3.45
N TYR A 174 -1.00 -10.71 -4.22
CA TYR A 174 -1.19 -10.20 -5.58
C TYR A 174 -1.54 -8.71 -5.59
N VAL A 175 -0.89 -7.95 -6.48
CA VAL A 175 -1.02 -6.47 -6.49
C VAL A 175 -2.43 -5.97 -6.72
N TYR A 176 -3.20 -6.58 -7.62
CA TYR A 176 -4.55 -6.09 -7.91
C TYR A 176 -5.56 -6.35 -6.80
N LYS A 177 -5.33 -7.31 -5.91
CA LYS A 177 -6.16 -7.50 -4.71
C LYS A 177 -5.99 -6.32 -3.74
N ALA A 178 -4.74 -5.96 -3.42
CA ALA A 178 -4.45 -4.81 -2.56
C ALA A 178 -4.88 -3.48 -3.20
N PHE A 179 -4.65 -3.33 -4.50
CA PHE A 179 -5.08 -2.16 -5.27
C PHE A 179 -6.62 -2.02 -5.28
N GLY A 180 -7.34 -3.08 -5.67
CA GLY A 180 -8.80 -3.07 -5.71
C GLY A 180 -9.41 -2.82 -4.32
N ALA A 181 -8.83 -3.41 -3.28
CA ALA A 181 -9.25 -3.15 -1.90
C ALA A 181 -9.09 -1.67 -1.52
N ALA A 182 -7.98 -1.04 -1.91
CA ALA A 182 -7.75 0.38 -1.64
C ALA A 182 -8.71 1.29 -2.40
N ILE A 183 -9.00 0.99 -3.67
CA ILE A 183 -10.00 1.73 -4.46
C ILE A 183 -11.40 1.58 -3.85
N MET A 184 -11.81 0.35 -3.53
CA MET A 184 -13.12 0.09 -2.91
C MET A 184 -13.24 0.81 -1.57
N ALA A 185 -12.20 0.76 -0.73
CA ALA A 185 -12.15 1.46 0.54
C ALA A 185 -12.31 2.98 0.36
N LEU A 186 -11.56 3.58 -0.57
CA LEU A 186 -11.67 5.00 -0.90
C LEU A 186 -13.09 5.39 -1.35
N ARG A 187 -13.72 4.58 -2.21
CA ARG A 187 -15.11 4.79 -2.64
C ARG A 187 -16.09 4.74 -1.47
N LEU A 188 -15.97 3.74 -0.58
CA LEU A 188 -16.77 3.68 0.66
C LEU A 188 -16.55 4.92 1.52
N GLY A 189 -15.31 5.37 1.65
CA GLY A 189 -14.96 6.59 2.37
C GLY A 189 -15.63 7.82 1.81
N MET A 190 -15.58 8.02 0.48
CA MET A 190 -16.25 9.15 -0.19
C MET A 190 -17.77 9.12 -0.01
N ARG A 191 -18.41 7.95 -0.16
CA ARG A 191 -19.86 7.77 0.03
C ARG A 191 -20.31 8.11 1.44
N GLN A 192 -19.49 7.79 2.45
CA GLN A 192 -19.84 7.95 3.87
C GLN A 192 -19.37 9.28 4.47
N ALA A 193 -18.38 9.95 3.87
CA ALA A 193 -17.82 11.20 4.38
C ALA A 193 -18.81 12.37 4.40
N GLY A 194 -19.85 12.31 3.55
CA GLY A 194 -20.84 13.38 3.42
C GLY A 194 -20.33 14.61 2.68
N TYR A 195 -19.19 14.52 1.97
CA TYR A 195 -18.67 15.56 1.09
C TYR A 195 -19.39 15.52 -0.28
N GLY A 196 -20.65 15.95 -0.30
CA GLY A 196 -21.43 16.07 -1.54
C GLY A 196 -21.11 17.35 -2.32
N PRO A 197 -21.46 17.42 -3.62
CA PRO A 197 -21.36 18.65 -4.42
C PRO A 197 -22.11 19.84 -3.79
N GLU A 198 -23.20 19.55 -3.07
CA GLU A 198 -24.05 20.53 -2.38
C GLU A 198 -23.48 20.99 -1.03
N CYS A 199 -22.38 20.39 -0.57
CA CYS A 199 -21.73 20.70 0.70
C CYS A 199 -20.61 21.75 0.58
N ARG A 200 -20.45 22.38 -0.59
CA ARG A 200 -19.59 23.56 -0.75
C ARG A 200 -20.23 24.75 -0.05
N SER A 201 -19.94 24.89 1.24
CA SER A 201 -20.25 26.08 2.04
C SER A 201 -19.02 26.99 2.15
N ASP A 202 -19.22 28.28 2.38
CA ASP A 202 -18.13 29.23 2.68
C ASP A 202 -17.46 28.97 4.06
N GLY A 203 -17.91 27.96 4.80
CA GLY A 203 -17.36 27.54 6.09
C GLY A 203 -16.38 26.36 5.97
N PRO A 204 -15.58 26.10 7.02
CA PRO A 204 -14.69 24.94 7.05
C PRO A 204 -15.49 23.64 6.93
N ALA A 205 -15.02 22.74 6.08
CA ALA A 205 -15.65 21.43 5.91
C ALA A 205 -15.71 20.70 7.26
N LYS A 206 -16.87 20.13 7.59
CA LYS A 206 -17.03 19.34 8.81
C LYS A 206 -16.17 18.08 8.71
N GLU A 207 -15.41 17.80 9.77
CA GLU A 207 -14.62 16.57 9.86
C GLU A 207 -15.56 15.34 9.93
N PRO A 208 -15.33 14.30 9.10
CA PRO A 208 -16.11 13.07 9.13
C PRO A 208 -15.85 12.31 10.44
N PRO A 209 -16.85 11.60 10.97
CA PRO A 209 -16.67 10.86 12.21
C PRO A 209 -15.59 9.77 12.04
N PRO A 210 -14.68 9.60 13.02
CA PRO A 210 -13.61 8.60 12.94
C PRO A 210 -14.08 7.15 12.75
N THR A 211 -15.33 6.88 13.13
CA THR A 211 -15.98 5.57 12.99
C THR A 211 -16.09 5.10 11.53
N ILE A 212 -16.05 6.00 10.55
CA ILE A 212 -16.08 5.62 9.13
C ILE A 212 -14.77 4.93 8.75
N PHE A 213 -13.62 5.55 9.05
CA PHE A 213 -12.31 4.94 8.83
C PHE A 213 -12.18 3.61 9.59
N GLU A 214 -12.60 3.60 10.86
CA GLU A 214 -12.56 2.41 11.71
C GLU A 214 -13.35 1.25 11.11
N THR A 215 -14.59 1.52 10.68
CA THR A 215 -15.47 0.50 10.08
C THR A 215 -14.88 -0.06 8.79
N ILE A 216 -14.49 0.80 7.84
CA ILE A 216 -14.00 0.35 6.52
C ILE A 216 -12.73 -0.48 6.66
N ILE A 217 -11.76 -0.02 7.46
CA ILE A 217 -10.51 -0.77 7.67
C ILE A 217 -10.76 -2.06 8.45
N THR A 218 -11.66 -2.06 9.44
CA THR A 218 -12.03 -3.28 10.16
C THR A 218 -12.62 -4.31 9.21
N GLU A 219 -13.64 -3.93 8.42
CA GLU A 219 -14.27 -4.80 7.42
C GLU A 219 -13.23 -5.36 6.44
N LEU A 220 -12.39 -4.50 5.87
CA LEU A 220 -11.32 -4.92 4.96
C LEU A 220 -10.35 -5.93 5.61
N THR A 221 -9.94 -5.70 6.86
CA THR A 221 -9.02 -6.63 7.54
C THR A 221 -9.68 -7.98 7.86
N LEU A 222 -11.00 -8.01 8.05
CA LEU A 222 -11.75 -9.24 8.32
C LEU A 222 -11.92 -10.13 7.09
N GLU A 223 -11.75 -9.60 5.88
CA GLU A 223 -11.67 -10.38 4.64
C GLU A 223 -10.40 -11.25 4.56
N GLY A 224 -9.44 -11.06 5.47
CA GLY A 224 -8.25 -11.90 5.58
C GLY A 224 -7.25 -11.70 4.43
N GLY A 225 -6.58 -12.78 4.03
CA GLY A 225 -5.53 -12.72 3.01
C GLY A 225 -4.29 -11.96 3.45
N ASP A 226 -3.79 -11.07 2.60
CA ASP A 226 -2.69 -10.15 2.88
C ASP A 226 -3.19 -8.86 3.55
N ALA A 227 -3.91 -9.03 4.67
CA ALA A 227 -4.68 -8.00 5.33
C ALA A 227 -3.85 -6.78 5.78
N ASP A 228 -2.58 -6.98 6.15
CA ASP A 228 -1.65 -5.91 6.50
C ASP A 228 -1.37 -5.00 5.30
N THR A 229 -1.06 -5.56 4.14
CA THR A 229 -0.84 -4.78 2.91
C THR A 229 -2.14 -4.15 2.43
N ASN A 230 -3.24 -4.89 2.41
CA ASN A 230 -4.54 -4.37 1.99
C ASN A 230 -4.94 -3.13 2.83
N ALA A 231 -4.85 -3.24 4.16
CA ALA A 231 -5.14 -2.13 5.07
C ALA A 231 -4.11 -0.99 4.98
N CYS A 232 -2.84 -1.28 4.68
CA CYS A 232 -1.81 -0.26 4.47
C CYS A 232 -2.14 0.64 3.28
N VAL A 233 -2.48 0.06 2.12
CA VAL A 233 -2.78 0.83 0.90
C VAL A 233 -4.13 1.53 1.02
N ALA A 234 -5.15 0.84 1.52
CA ALA A 234 -6.47 1.44 1.77
C ALA A 234 -6.39 2.57 2.80
N GLY A 235 -5.66 2.37 3.89
CA GLY A 235 -5.47 3.35 4.95
C GLY A 235 -4.73 4.60 4.49
N ALA A 236 -3.80 4.48 3.54
CA ALA A 236 -3.13 5.64 2.94
C ALA A 236 -4.10 6.51 2.12
N LEU A 237 -4.93 5.91 1.26
CA LEU A 237 -5.93 6.64 0.48
C LEU A 237 -7.02 7.25 1.38
N LEU A 238 -7.55 6.47 2.32
CA LEU A 238 -8.56 6.95 3.27
C LEU A 238 -8.00 8.05 4.18
N GLY A 239 -6.80 7.88 4.71
CA GLY A 239 -6.14 8.88 5.55
C GLY A 239 -5.86 10.17 4.78
N CYS A 240 -5.50 10.06 3.49
CA CYS A 240 -5.37 11.21 2.60
C CYS A 240 -6.71 11.94 2.39
N TRP A 241 -7.82 11.21 2.27
CA TRP A 241 -9.15 11.77 2.08
C TRP A 241 -9.74 12.41 3.36
N PHE A 242 -9.59 11.73 4.50
CA PHE A 242 -10.20 12.14 5.77
C PHE A 242 -9.36 13.12 6.59
N GLY A 243 -8.04 13.09 6.42
CA GLY A 243 -7.10 13.84 7.25
C GLY A 243 -6.86 13.20 8.63
N HIS A 244 -5.83 13.70 9.31
CA HIS A 244 -5.31 13.14 10.56
C HIS A 244 -6.29 13.15 11.74
N ASN A 245 -7.13 14.19 11.84
CA ASN A 245 -8.07 14.36 12.95
C ASN A 245 -9.25 13.39 12.88
N SER A 246 -9.57 12.93 11.69
CA SER A 246 -10.66 11.99 11.40
C SER A 246 -10.23 10.53 11.54
N LEU A 247 -9.01 10.25 12.01
CA LEU A 247 -8.55 8.90 12.30
C LEU A 247 -8.99 8.46 13.71
N PRO A 248 -9.29 7.18 13.95
CA PRO A 248 -9.68 6.69 15.28
C PRO A 248 -8.57 6.99 16.31
N PRO A 249 -8.83 7.80 17.35
CA PRO A 249 -7.78 8.26 18.27
C PRO A 249 -7.02 7.11 18.92
N GLN A 250 -7.72 6.04 19.31
CA GLN A 250 -7.13 4.84 19.90
C GLN A 250 -6.16 4.11 18.96
N TRP A 251 -6.35 4.20 17.65
CA TRP A 251 -5.45 3.59 16.65
C TRP A 251 -4.31 4.52 16.27
N ARG A 252 -4.62 5.80 16.05
CA ARG A 252 -3.67 6.85 15.70
C ARG A 252 -2.62 7.03 16.80
N ASP A 253 -3.08 7.14 18.05
CA ASP A 253 -2.22 7.43 19.20
C ASP A 253 -1.64 6.16 19.83
N GLY A 254 -2.24 5.00 19.54
CA GLY A 254 -1.79 3.68 20.00
C GLY A 254 -0.75 2.99 19.10
N MET A 255 -0.39 3.60 17.96
CA MET A 255 0.53 3.01 17.00
C MET A 255 1.97 2.94 17.53
N GLN A 256 2.66 1.83 17.26
CA GLN A 256 4.09 1.73 17.54
C GLN A 256 4.87 2.76 16.73
N HIS A 257 5.86 3.41 17.35
CA HIS A 257 6.71 4.42 16.70
C HIS A 257 5.95 5.67 16.19
N VAL A 258 4.81 6.00 16.79
CA VAL A 258 4.00 7.18 16.36
C VAL A 258 4.82 8.49 16.31
N ALA A 259 5.65 8.77 17.32
CA ALA A 259 6.46 9.98 17.36
C ALA A 259 7.46 10.04 16.19
N TRP A 260 8.06 8.90 15.84
CA TRP A 260 8.97 8.79 14.70
C TRP A 260 8.21 9.02 13.38
N MET A 261 7.07 8.34 13.19
CA MET A 261 6.26 8.48 11.98
C MET A 261 5.78 9.92 11.77
N VAL A 262 5.22 10.54 12.82
CA VAL A 262 4.76 11.94 12.77
C VAL A 262 5.92 12.88 12.45
N GLY A 263 7.10 12.67 13.04
CA GLY A 263 8.30 13.44 12.71
C GLY A 263 8.69 13.32 11.22
N LYS A 264 8.58 12.13 10.62
CA LYS A 264 8.82 11.94 9.18
C LYS A 264 7.77 12.62 8.30
N CYS A 265 6.49 12.59 8.70
CA CYS A 265 5.45 13.31 7.99
C CYS A 265 5.70 14.83 8.00
N GLN A 266 6.09 15.41 9.14
CA GLN A 266 6.47 16.82 9.27
C GLN A 266 7.69 17.16 8.41
N ALA A 267 8.75 16.35 8.51
CA ALA A 267 9.96 16.50 7.69
C ALA A 267 9.64 16.49 6.18
N LEU A 268 8.76 15.59 5.74
CA LEU A 268 8.30 15.54 4.35
C LEU A 268 7.53 16.81 3.97
N GLY A 269 6.61 17.27 4.81
CA GLY A 269 5.86 18.52 4.63
C GLY A 269 6.76 19.74 4.45
N GLN A 270 7.82 19.85 5.26
CA GLN A 270 8.85 20.89 5.16
C GLN A 270 9.68 20.80 3.87
N THR A 271 9.92 19.59 3.39
CA THR A 271 10.75 19.34 2.20
C THR A 271 9.98 19.66 0.91
N VAL A 272 8.70 19.30 0.84
CA VAL A 272 7.85 19.57 -0.34
C VAL A 272 7.33 21.01 -0.40
N GLY A 273 7.59 21.83 0.63
CA GLY A 273 7.17 23.23 0.70
C GLY A 273 5.70 23.43 1.11
N GLY A 274 5.06 22.42 1.69
CA GLY A 274 3.71 22.53 2.24
C GLY A 274 3.62 23.40 3.49
N GLU A 275 4.74 23.57 4.21
CA GLU A 275 4.84 24.44 5.39
C GLU A 275 5.39 25.83 5.01
N ASN A 276 4.58 26.66 4.36
CA ASN A 276 4.81 28.11 4.31
C ASN A 276 4.13 28.87 5.47
N SER A 277 3.44 28.18 6.38
CA SER A 277 2.68 28.82 7.46
C SER A 277 2.70 27.98 8.74
N PHE A 278 2.90 28.67 9.87
CA PHE A 278 2.56 28.30 11.27
C PHE A 278 3.66 27.98 12.29
N VAL A 279 4.95 27.95 11.95
CA VAL A 279 5.99 27.80 12.99
C VAL A 279 7.06 28.86 12.84
N ASP A 280 7.29 29.65 13.90
CA ASP A 280 8.42 30.58 13.99
C ASP A 280 9.72 29.80 13.68
N PRO A 281 10.51 30.18 12.66
CA PRO A 281 11.80 29.54 12.34
C PRO A 281 12.79 29.50 13.52
N ARG A 282 12.55 30.29 14.58
CA ARG A 282 13.32 30.27 15.84
C ARG A 282 12.92 29.16 16.80
N LEU A 283 11.74 28.56 16.63
CA LEU A 283 11.18 27.53 17.52
C LEU A 283 11.41 26.10 17.02
N GLN A 284 11.54 25.88 15.70
CA GLN A 284 11.99 24.61 15.14
C GLN A 284 12.89 24.83 13.90
N PRO A 285 14.13 24.32 13.89
CA PRO A 285 14.98 24.39 12.71
C PRO A 285 14.38 23.55 11.57
N ARG A 286 14.52 24.04 10.33
CA ARG A 286 14.09 23.33 9.12
C ARG A 286 14.76 21.96 9.05
N TYR A 287 13.97 20.93 8.72
CA TYR A 287 14.46 19.56 8.54
C TYR A 287 15.65 19.52 7.56
N LYS A 288 16.71 18.82 7.98
CA LYS A 288 17.90 18.55 7.17
C LYS A 288 18.11 17.05 7.11
N GLY A 289 17.86 16.48 5.94
CA GLY A 289 18.07 15.04 5.73
C GLY A 289 19.47 14.57 6.12
N SER A 290 20.52 15.36 5.84
CA SER A 290 21.90 15.02 6.20
C SER A 290 22.17 14.82 7.70
N GLU A 291 21.31 15.33 8.58
CA GLU A 291 21.40 15.18 10.03
C GLU A 291 20.48 14.06 10.56
N ASP A 292 19.65 13.47 9.70
CA ASP A 292 18.72 12.39 10.03
C ASP A 292 19.35 11.02 9.74
N SER A 293 19.53 10.22 10.79
CA SER A 293 20.15 8.90 10.70
C SER A 293 19.46 7.95 9.74
N ASP A 294 18.13 8.06 9.55
CA ASP A 294 17.41 7.16 8.65
C ASP A 294 17.69 7.44 7.17
N THR A 295 18.32 8.58 6.85
CA THR A 295 18.74 8.90 5.48
C THR A 295 20.12 8.34 5.15
N ALA A 296 20.84 7.81 6.14
CA ALA A 296 22.09 7.11 5.90
C ALA A 296 21.86 5.88 5.00
N ILE A 297 22.91 5.42 4.31
CA ILE A 297 22.84 4.29 3.37
C ILE A 297 22.33 3.01 4.06
N ASP A 298 22.63 2.84 5.35
CA ASP A 298 22.19 1.73 6.19
C ASP A 298 20.88 2.03 6.96
N GLY A 299 20.25 3.17 6.69
CA GLY A 299 19.09 3.67 7.41
C GLY A 299 19.34 3.90 8.89
N GLY A 300 20.58 4.18 9.29
CA GLY A 300 20.94 4.48 10.68
C GLY A 300 20.93 3.26 11.61
N LYS A 301 20.87 2.05 11.05
CA LYS A 301 20.72 0.78 11.79
C LYS A 301 21.97 -0.10 11.76
N GLY A 302 23.02 0.31 11.05
CA GLY A 302 24.18 -0.53 10.76
C GLY A 302 23.89 -1.54 9.66
N LEU A 303 24.93 -1.91 8.92
CA LEU A 303 24.87 -3.04 8.00
C LEU A 303 24.99 -4.35 8.80
N MET A 304 24.14 -5.32 8.49
CA MET A 304 24.15 -6.65 9.11
C MET A 304 24.77 -7.68 8.16
N SER A 305 25.57 -8.61 8.70
CA SER A 305 26.04 -9.77 7.96
C SER A 305 24.88 -10.70 7.58
N ALA A 306 25.14 -11.65 6.66
CA ALA A 306 24.14 -12.65 6.28
C ALA A 306 23.71 -13.53 7.47
N GLU A 307 24.65 -13.82 8.38
CA GLU A 307 24.43 -14.55 9.63
C GLU A 307 23.57 -13.72 10.59
N GLU A 308 23.91 -12.45 10.80
CA GLU A 308 23.15 -11.54 11.67
C GLU A 308 21.71 -11.35 11.19
N LEU A 309 21.51 -11.19 9.87
CA LEU A 309 20.17 -11.16 9.26
C LEU A 309 19.40 -12.45 9.52
N LYS A 310 20.05 -13.60 9.40
CA LYS A 310 19.43 -14.91 9.64
C LYS A 310 19.04 -15.09 11.10
N GLU A 311 19.88 -14.65 12.05
CA GLU A 311 19.55 -14.69 13.47
C GLU A 311 18.41 -13.72 13.81
N ARG A 312 18.39 -12.51 13.24
CA ARG A 312 17.28 -11.57 13.40
C ARG A 312 15.97 -12.15 12.86
N ASP A 313 15.99 -12.78 11.69
CA ASP A 313 14.83 -13.45 11.11
C ASP A 313 14.33 -14.60 12.00
N LYS A 314 15.24 -15.41 12.56
CA LYS A 314 14.89 -16.48 13.51
C LYS A 314 14.25 -15.92 14.77
N GLU A 315 14.84 -14.88 15.36
CA GLU A 315 14.33 -14.23 16.56
C GLU A 315 12.96 -13.62 16.32
N PHE A 316 12.78 -12.92 15.19
CA PHE A 316 11.49 -12.39 14.77
C PHE A 316 10.43 -13.49 14.66
N MET A 317 10.76 -14.59 13.96
CA MET A 317 9.84 -15.73 13.81
C MET A 317 9.53 -16.39 15.15
N TYR A 318 10.51 -16.52 16.04
CA TYR A 318 10.31 -17.06 17.39
C TYR A 318 9.35 -16.18 18.20
N GLN A 319 9.58 -14.87 18.24
CA GLN A 319 8.71 -13.92 18.95
C GLN A 319 7.30 -13.91 18.36
N TYR A 320 7.17 -13.97 17.04
CA TYR A 320 5.88 -14.07 16.36
C TYR A 320 5.12 -15.33 16.77
N LEU A 321 5.76 -16.50 16.70
CA LEU A 321 5.14 -17.78 17.07
C LEU A 321 4.76 -17.81 18.55
N LYS A 322 5.62 -17.26 19.42
CA LYS A 322 5.34 -17.13 20.86
C LYS A 322 4.09 -16.30 21.11
N ARG A 323 4.01 -15.10 20.53
CA ARG A 323 2.83 -14.21 20.66
C ARG A 323 1.56 -14.83 20.09
N SER A 324 1.67 -15.52 18.95
CA SER A 324 0.54 -16.24 18.33
C SER A 324 0.01 -17.37 19.22
N ASN A 325 0.92 -18.14 19.84
CA ASN A 325 0.54 -19.19 20.78
C ASN A 325 -0.11 -18.59 22.04
N GLU A 326 0.47 -17.54 22.62
CA GLU A 326 -0.10 -16.83 23.77
C GLU A 326 -1.50 -16.26 23.47
N ALA A 327 -1.71 -15.68 22.28
CA ALA A 327 -3.00 -15.17 21.84
C ALA A 327 -4.03 -16.31 21.70
N SER A 328 -3.62 -17.43 21.09
CA SER A 328 -4.45 -18.63 20.96
C SER A 328 -4.86 -19.21 22.31
N GLU A 329 -3.94 -19.25 23.27
CA GLU A 329 -4.22 -19.68 24.64
C GLU A 329 -5.17 -18.74 25.38
N ARG A 330 -4.99 -17.42 25.22
CA ARG A 330 -5.90 -16.40 25.79
C ARG A 330 -7.31 -16.56 25.23
N GLU A 331 -7.45 -16.76 23.92
CA GLU A 331 -8.75 -16.94 23.30
C GLU A 331 -9.41 -18.26 23.72
N LYS A 332 -8.64 -19.35 23.82
CA LYS A 332 -9.14 -20.62 24.36
C LYS A 332 -9.66 -20.45 25.79
N LYS A 333 -8.90 -19.78 26.66
CA LYS A 333 -9.35 -19.44 28.03
C LYS A 333 -10.63 -18.59 28.04
N ARG A 334 -10.74 -17.61 27.13
CA ARG A 334 -11.93 -16.76 26.98
C ARG A 334 -13.17 -17.57 26.58
N LEU A 335 -13.03 -18.47 25.60
CA LEU A 335 -14.10 -19.36 25.14
C LEU A 335 -14.53 -20.36 26.22
N ASP A 336 -13.57 -20.94 26.95
CA ASP A 336 -13.86 -21.86 28.06
C ASP A 336 -14.58 -21.15 29.22
N ALA A 337 -14.20 -19.91 29.53
CA ALA A 337 -14.89 -19.09 30.52
C ALA A 337 -16.32 -18.75 30.08
N LYS A 338 -16.53 -18.36 28.82
CA LYS A 338 -17.88 -18.14 28.25
C LYS A 338 -18.75 -19.40 28.32
N LYS A 339 -18.20 -20.57 27.95
CA LYS A 339 -18.92 -21.85 28.04
C LYS A 339 -19.34 -22.15 29.47
N LYS A 340 -18.42 -22.04 30.44
CA LYS A 340 -18.73 -22.25 31.86
C LYS A 340 -19.82 -21.30 32.36
N ALA A 341 -19.75 -20.03 32.01
CA ALA A 341 -20.76 -19.04 32.37
C ALA A 341 -22.14 -19.36 31.79
N ALA A 342 -22.21 -19.83 30.53
CA ALA A 342 -23.45 -20.26 29.90
C ALA A 342 -24.04 -21.51 30.56
N THR A 343 -23.21 -22.49 30.94
CA THR A 343 -23.66 -23.70 31.66
C THR A 343 -24.21 -23.37 33.04
N LEU A 344 -23.54 -22.50 33.80
CA LEU A 344 -24.02 -22.01 35.10
C LEU A 344 -25.32 -21.20 34.96
N GLY A 345 -25.42 -20.30 33.99
CA GLY A 345 -26.63 -19.51 33.73
C GLY A 345 -27.84 -20.37 33.34
N GLY A 346 -27.64 -21.43 32.55
CA GLY A 346 -28.68 -22.41 32.22
C GLY A 346 -29.14 -23.25 33.42
N MET A 347 -28.21 -23.59 34.33
CA MET A 347 -28.52 -24.30 35.58
C MET A 347 -29.38 -23.43 36.52
N PHE A 348 -29.06 -22.14 36.66
CA PHE A 348 -29.84 -21.21 37.48
C PHE A 348 -31.20 -20.85 36.87
N ALA A 349 -31.34 -20.85 35.54
CA ALA A 349 -32.63 -20.69 34.88
C ALA A 349 -33.56 -21.90 35.10
N SER A 350 -33.00 -23.10 35.22
CA SER A 350 -33.74 -24.33 35.53
C SER A 350 -34.16 -24.47 37.01
N LEU A 351 -33.61 -23.62 37.90
CA LEU A 351 -33.86 -23.64 39.35
C LEU A 351 -34.84 -22.57 39.82
N LYS A 352 -35.44 -21.79 38.90
CA LYS A 352 -36.60 -20.95 39.21
C LYS A 352 -37.88 -21.79 39.09
N TRP A 353 -38.31 -22.35 40.22
CA TRP A 353 -39.67 -22.83 40.47
C TRP A 353 -40.27 -22.02 41.62
#